data_AF-A0AAW1CIM5-F1
#
_entry.id   AF-A0AAW1CIM5-F1
#
_cell.length_a   1.000
_cell.length_b   1.000
_cell.length_c   1.000
_cell.angle_alpha   90.00
_cell.angle_beta   90.00
_cell.angle_gamma   90.00
#
_symmetry.space_group_name_H-M   'P 1'
#
loop_
_entity.id
_entity.type
_entity.pdbx_description
1 polymer ?
#
loop_
_entity_poly.entity_id
_entity_poly.type
_entity_poly.pdbx_seq_one_letter_code
_entity_poly.pdbx_strand_id
1 'polypeptide(L)'
;MELNDLKKSFFGVYLLKSKNIKYNDAIYIGFTVNPERRIKQHNRGKNFGGAWKTSGKGPWDMLMVVHGFPNEIAALRFEWCWQHPNKSRVLRDLPKRRYAKETEFDYRLRILNEMCSIGPWWRLPLRINILSTENSFKIRV
;
A
#
# COMPACT_ATOMS: atom_id res chain seq x y z
N MET A 1 -23.87 -25.45 8.12
CA MET A 1 -22.81 -24.60 7.54
C MET A 1 -22.51 -23.51 8.54
N GLU A 2 -21.31 -23.57 9.11
CA GLU A 2 -20.98 -23.06 10.45
C GLU A 2 -20.93 -21.52 10.57
N LEU A 3 -21.31 -21.04 11.75
CA LEU A 3 -21.12 -19.68 12.27
C LEU A 3 -19.64 -19.25 12.44
N ASN A 4 -18.68 -20.04 11.95
CA ASN A 4 -17.24 -19.74 11.97
C ASN A 4 -16.75 -18.87 10.80
N ASP A 5 -17.54 -18.71 9.73
CA ASP A 5 -17.15 -17.94 8.53
C ASP A 5 -17.29 -16.40 8.66
N LEU A 6 -17.74 -15.90 9.82
CA LEU A 6 -18.03 -14.47 10.02
C LEU A 6 -16.89 -13.64 10.63
N LYS A 7 -15.72 -14.23 10.90
CA LYS A 7 -14.50 -13.40 10.99
C LYS A 7 -14.10 -13.01 9.58
N LYS A 8 -14.61 -11.87 9.09
CA LYS A 8 -14.10 -11.24 7.86
C LYS A 8 -12.58 -11.18 7.97
N SER A 9 -11.89 -12.04 7.21
CA SER A 9 -10.44 -12.03 7.14
C SER A 9 -10.01 -10.66 6.64
N PHE A 10 -9.13 -9.99 7.39
CA PHE A 10 -8.59 -8.71 6.97
C PHE A 10 -7.59 -8.95 5.84
N PHE A 11 -7.79 -8.29 4.71
CA PHE A 11 -6.84 -8.24 3.60
C PHE A 11 -6.51 -6.78 3.36
N GLY A 12 -5.24 -6.40 3.58
CA GLY A 12 -4.79 -5.03 3.47
C GLY A 12 -3.59 -4.89 2.54
N VAL A 13 -3.62 -3.87 1.70
CA VAL A 13 -2.44 -3.38 0.96
C VAL A 13 -2.04 -2.06 1.58
N TYR A 14 -0.79 -1.95 2.01
CA TYR A 14 -0.28 -0.82 2.76
C TYR A 14 0.85 -0.11 2.04
N LEU A 15 1.07 1.15 2.41
CA LEU A 15 2.21 1.95 1.99
C LEU A 15 3.03 2.37 3.20
N LEU A 16 4.32 2.07 3.17
CA LEU A 16 5.30 2.49 4.15
C LEU A 16 6.16 3.62 3.59
N LYS A 17 6.57 4.53 4.48
CA LYS A 17 7.61 5.52 4.21
C LYS A 17 8.71 5.38 5.26
N SER A 18 9.96 5.48 4.85
CA SER A 18 11.06 5.50 5.80
C SER A 18 11.13 6.87 6.50
N LYS A 19 11.31 6.86 7.82
CA LYS A 19 11.63 8.06 8.62
C LYS A 19 13.14 8.31 8.72
N ASN A 20 13.95 7.47 8.09
CA ASN A 20 15.40 7.64 8.07
C ASN A 20 15.77 8.72 7.05
N ILE A 21 16.47 9.77 7.48
CA ILE A 21 16.86 10.91 6.63
C ILE A 21 17.66 10.44 5.40
N LYS A 22 18.50 9.40 5.53
CA LYS A 22 19.27 8.81 4.42
C LYS A 22 18.37 8.16 3.35
N TYR A 23 17.12 7.85 3.70
CA TYR A 23 16.16 7.14 2.86
C TYR A 23 14.79 7.85 2.84
N ASN A 24 14.75 9.18 2.95
CA ASN A 24 13.51 9.95 3.16
C ASN A 24 12.46 9.81 2.04
N ASP A 25 12.87 9.53 0.80
CA ASP A 25 11.94 9.24 -0.33
C ASP A 25 11.72 7.73 -0.54
N ALA A 26 12.18 6.88 0.39
CA ALA A 26 12.00 5.43 0.27
C ALA A 26 10.57 5.04 0.65
N ILE A 27 9.89 4.44 -0.32
CA ILE A 27 8.53 3.92 -0.19
C ILE A 27 8.53 2.41 -0.36
N TYR A 28 7.67 1.74 0.39
CA TYR A 28 7.43 0.31 0.23
C TYR A 28 5.94 0.03 0.26
N ILE A 29 5.43 -0.64 -0.78
CA ILE A 29 4.04 -1.11 -0.84
C ILE A 29 4.05 -2.60 -0.57
N GLY A 30 3.11 -3.10 0.24
CA GLY A 30 3.02 -4.53 0.52
C GLY A 30 1.63 -5.00 0.91
N PHE A 31 1.45 -6.31 0.98
CA PHE A 31 0.22 -6.97 1.44
C PHE A 31 0.35 -7.54 2.87
N THR A 32 -0.74 -7.49 3.64
CA THR A 32 -0.82 -8.12 4.97
C THR A 32 -2.24 -8.47 5.39
N VAL A 33 -2.35 -9.50 6.22
CA VAL A 33 -3.57 -9.82 6.99
C VAL A 33 -3.53 -9.28 8.43
N ASN A 34 -2.39 -8.72 8.84
CA ASN A 34 -2.19 -8.13 10.16
C ASN A 34 -1.19 -6.95 10.06
N PRO A 35 -1.66 -5.69 9.93
CA PRO A 35 -0.81 -4.52 9.77
C PRO A 35 0.16 -4.27 10.92
N GLU A 36 -0.32 -4.41 12.17
CA GLU A 36 0.49 -4.18 13.39
C GLU A 36 1.68 -5.13 13.48
N ARG A 37 1.45 -6.42 13.19
CA ARG A 37 2.54 -7.40 13.14
C ARG A 37 3.52 -7.07 12.02
N ARG A 38 3.00 -6.70 10.85
CA ARG A 38 3.82 -6.49 9.64
C ARG A 38 4.74 -5.28 9.77
N ILE A 39 4.28 -4.16 10.35
CA ILE A 39 5.16 -2.99 10.56
C ILE A 39 6.30 -3.31 11.54
N LYS A 40 6.02 -4.09 12.61
CA LYS A 40 7.05 -4.58 13.54
C LYS A 40 8.09 -5.44 12.83
N GLN A 41 7.68 -6.32 11.92
CA GLN A 41 8.60 -7.15 11.11
C GLN A 41 9.51 -6.29 10.22
N HIS A 42 8.96 -5.29 9.51
CA HIS A 42 9.77 -4.38 8.69
C HIS A 42 10.81 -3.61 9.52
N ASN A 43 10.43 -3.14 10.71
CA ASN A 43 11.31 -2.40 11.59
C ASN A 43 12.37 -3.25 12.29
N ARG A 44 12.10 -4.54 12.53
CA ARG A 44 13.11 -5.50 13.00
C ARG A 44 14.07 -5.95 11.89
N GLY A 45 13.61 -5.92 10.63
CA GLY A 45 14.42 -6.25 9.46
C GLY A 45 14.21 -7.68 8.94
N LYS A 46 14.94 -8.03 7.87
CA LYS A 46 14.67 -9.24 7.08
C LYS A 46 14.80 -10.56 7.84
N ASN A 47 15.72 -10.61 8.81
CA ASN A 47 15.94 -11.82 9.64
C ASN A 47 14.77 -12.10 10.59
N PHE A 48 13.82 -11.16 10.72
CA PHE A 48 12.63 -11.28 11.58
C PHE A 48 11.33 -11.26 10.75
N GLY A 49 11.40 -11.66 9.48
CA GLY A 49 10.24 -11.73 8.57
C GLY A 49 9.89 -10.41 7.88
N GLY A 50 10.72 -9.38 8.00
CA GLY A 50 10.60 -8.17 7.19
C GLY A 50 11.00 -8.40 5.74
N ALA A 51 10.52 -7.56 4.82
CA ALA A 51 10.96 -7.65 3.42
C ALA A 51 12.46 -7.28 3.30
N TRP A 52 13.18 -7.97 2.40
CA TRP A 52 14.59 -7.66 2.15
C TRP A 52 14.80 -6.19 1.76
N LYS A 53 13.93 -5.65 0.89
CA LYS A 53 14.01 -4.26 0.40
C LYS A 53 13.90 -3.21 1.50
N THR A 54 13.28 -3.55 2.64
CA THR A 54 13.05 -2.64 3.76
C THR A 54 14.11 -2.74 4.86
N SER A 55 14.93 -3.79 4.85
CA SER A 55 15.90 -4.06 5.92
C SER A 55 16.96 -2.96 6.02
N GLY A 56 17.23 -2.48 7.24
CA GLY A 56 18.26 -1.45 7.51
C GLY A 56 17.90 -0.03 7.04
N LYS A 57 16.72 0.17 6.44
CA LYS A 57 16.26 1.46 5.94
C LYS A 57 15.19 2.10 6.83
N GLY A 58 14.82 1.46 7.94
CA GLY A 58 13.85 2.01 8.89
C GLY A 58 14.45 3.05 9.85
N PRO A 59 13.66 3.51 10.84
CA PRO A 59 12.31 3.04 11.12
C PRO A 59 11.33 3.43 10.01
N TRP A 60 10.48 2.49 9.63
CA TRP A 60 9.37 2.64 8.70
C TRP A 60 8.13 3.09 9.48
N ASP A 61 7.39 3.99 8.86
CA ASP A 61 6.05 4.36 9.26
C ASP A 61 5.04 3.82 8.23
N MET A 62 3.91 3.31 8.70
CA MET A 62 2.83 2.84 7.84
C MET A 62 1.85 3.99 7.65
N LEU A 63 1.96 4.69 6.52
CA LEU A 63 1.19 5.91 6.30
C LEU A 63 -0.29 5.61 6.04
N MET A 64 -0.57 4.53 5.32
CA MET A 64 -1.93 4.15 4.96
C MET A 64 -2.09 2.66 4.68
N VAL A 65 -3.33 2.19 4.82
CA VAL A 65 -3.75 0.84 4.47
C VAL A 65 -5.07 0.88 3.71
N VAL A 66 -5.06 0.32 2.50
CA VAL A 66 -6.25 0.00 1.70
C VAL A 66 -6.73 -1.38 2.10
N HIS A 67 -8.00 -1.53 2.48
CA HIS A 67 -8.58 -2.81 2.88
C HIS A 67 -10.05 -2.91 2.45
N GLY A 68 -10.71 -4.02 2.77
CA GLY A 68 -12.06 -4.32 2.27
C GLY A 68 -12.07 -5.18 1.00
N PHE A 69 -10.92 -5.76 0.62
CA PHE A 69 -10.84 -6.72 -0.47
C PHE A 69 -11.64 -7.98 -0.16
N PRO A 70 -12.30 -8.59 -1.15
CA PRO A 70 -13.12 -9.79 -0.96
C PRO A 70 -12.30 -11.05 -0.67
N ASN A 71 -11.02 -11.05 -1.06
CA ASN A 71 -10.08 -12.16 -0.82
C ASN A 71 -8.63 -11.69 -1.03
N GLU A 72 -7.69 -12.54 -0.65
CA GLU A 72 -6.24 -12.33 -0.82
C GLU A 72 -5.84 -12.08 -2.29
N ILE A 73 -6.42 -12.82 -3.24
CA ILE A 73 -6.08 -12.68 -4.67
C ILE A 73 -6.38 -11.27 -5.18
N ALA A 74 -7.52 -10.70 -4.79
CA ALA A 74 -7.89 -9.34 -5.16
C ALA A 74 -6.91 -8.30 -4.58
N ALA A 75 -6.51 -8.50 -3.32
CA ALA A 75 -5.54 -7.63 -2.65
C ALA A 75 -4.14 -7.74 -3.27
N LEU A 76 -3.65 -8.94 -3.56
CA LEU A 76 -2.35 -9.16 -4.21
C LEU A 76 -2.30 -8.58 -5.63
N ARG A 77 -3.40 -8.68 -6.40
CA ARG A 77 -3.50 -8.03 -7.72
C ARG A 77 -3.43 -6.50 -7.60
N PHE A 78 -4.08 -5.94 -6.59
CA PHE A 78 -4.01 -4.51 -6.30
C PHE A 78 -2.58 -4.10 -5.91
N GLU A 79 -1.96 -4.79 -4.96
CA GLU A 79 -0.56 -4.56 -4.53
C GLU A 79 0.39 -4.57 -5.73
N TRP A 80 0.32 -5.59 -6.58
CA TRP A 80 1.21 -5.71 -7.73
C TRP A 80 1.03 -4.56 -8.72
N CYS A 81 -0.21 -4.16 -9.02
CA CYS A 81 -0.47 -3.02 -9.89
C CYS A 81 0.07 -1.72 -9.31
N TRP A 82 -0.07 -1.52 -8.00
CA TRP A 82 0.41 -0.33 -7.32
C TRP A 82 1.94 -0.29 -7.24
N GLN A 83 2.61 -1.43 -7.04
CA GLN A 83 4.07 -1.57 -7.10
C GLN A 83 4.60 -1.35 -8.52
N HIS A 84 3.87 -1.81 -9.54
CA HIS A 84 4.33 -1.83 -10.94
C HIS A 84 3.38 -1.13 -11.93
N PRO A 85 3.14 0.18 -11.79
CA PRO A 85 2.14 0.88 -12.62
C PRO A 85 2.44 0.76 -14.12
N ASN A 86 3.72 0.86 -14.49
CA ASN A 86 4.17 0.78 -15.88
C ASN A 86 4.01 -0.61 -16.52
N LYS A 87 3.92 -1.68 -15.71
CA LYS A 87 3.75 -3.05 -16.22
C LYS A 87 2.30 -3.52 -16.18
N SER A 88 1.44 -2.81 -15.45
CA SER A 88 0.04 -3.19 -15.31
C SER A 88 -0.76 -2.87 -16.57
N ARG A 89 -1.43 -3.90 -17.09
CA ARG A 89 -2.38 -3.77 -18.20
C ARG A 89 -3.61 -2.95 -17.81
N VAL A 90 -4.05 -3.05 -16.55
CA VAL A 90 -5.20 -2.29 -16.02
C VAL A 90 -4.90 -0.79 -16.00
N LEU A 91 -3.63 -0.43 -15.78
CA LEU A 91 -3.17 0.96 -15.71
C LEU A 91 -2.64 1.46 -17.06
N ARG A 92 -2.95 0.78 -18.18
CA ARG A 92 -2.34 1.10 -19.49
C ARG A 92 -2.54 2.56 -19.87
N ASP A 93 -3.76 3.06 -19.74
CA ASP A 93 -4.20 4.35 -20.28
C ASP A 93 -4.06 5.49 -19.26
N LEU A 94 -3.52 5.20 -18.07
CA LEU A 94 -3.27 6.21 -17.05
C LEU A 94 -1.96 6.96 -17.27
N PRO A 95 -1.87 8.24 -16.86
CA PRO A 95 -0.63 9.01 -16.88
C PRO A 95 0.35 8.50 -15.81
N LYS A 96 1.06 7.40 -16.10
CA LYS A 96 1.95 6.71 -15.14
C LYS A 96 3.34 7.32 -14.99
N ARG A 97 3.70 8.30 -15.83
CA ARG A 97 5.00 8.96 -15.74
C ARG A 97 5.05 9.81 -14.47
N ARG A 98 6.17 9.73 -13.75
CA ARG A 98 6.44 10.60 -12.59
C ARG A 98 6.74 12.01 -13.08
N TYR A 99 6.15 13.03 -12.46
CA TYR A 99 6.46 14.42 -12.78
C TYR A 99 7.82 14.83 -12.21
N ALA A 100 8.47 15.84 -12.80
CA ALA A 100 9.86 16.20 -12.50
C ALA A 100 10.13 16.52 -11.01
N LYS A 101 9.14 17.05 -10.29
CA LYS A 101 9.24 17.42 -8.86
C LYS A 101 8.34 16.57 -7.94
N GLU A 102 7.76 15.51 -8.47
CA GLU A 102 6.88 14.63 -7.70
C GLU A 102 7.73 13.74 -6.79
N THR A 103 7.40 13.63 -5.50
CA THR A 103 8.06 12.67 -4.60
C THR A 103 7.62 11.24 -4.93
N GLU A 104 8.33 10.22 -4.46
CA GLU A 104 7.88 8.84 -4.66
C GLU A 104 6.55 8.62 -3.94
N PHE A 105 6.35 9.26 -2.79
CA PHE A 105 5.09 9.25 -2.07
C PHE A 105 3.94 9.85 -2.91
N ASP A 106 4.11 11.07 -3.42
CA ASP A 106 3.07 11.75 -4.21
C ASP A 106 2.71 10.95 -5.47
N TYR A 107 3.72 10.38 -6.12
CA TYR A 107 3.52 9.48 -7.26
C TYR A 107 2.66 8.28 -6.88
N ARG A 108 2.99 7.57 -5.79
CA ARG A 108 2.22 6.40 -5.35
C ARG A 108 0.82 6.78 -4.89
N LEU A 109 0.64 7.93 -4.24
CA LEU A 109 -0.67 8.43 -3.83
C LEU A 109 -1.55 8.74 -5.04
N ARG A 110 -0.99 9.39 -6.07
CA ARG A 110 -1.72 9.66 -7.32
C ARG A 110 -2.13 8.36 -8.02
N ILE A 111 -1.22 7.41 -8.16
CA ILE A 111 -1.55 6.10 -8.75
C ILE A 111 -2.63 5.37 -7.93
N LEU A 112 -2.56 5.43 -6.60
CA LEU A 112 -3.61 4.86 -5.74
C LEU A 112 -4.97 5.50 -6.05
N ASN A 113 -5.02 6.83 -6.17
CA ASN A 113 -6.24 7.55 -6.50
C ASN A 113 -6.83 7.07 -7.83
N GLU A 114 -6.01 6.98 -8.87
CA GLU A 114 -6.45 6.46 -10.18
C GLU A 114 -6.94 5.02 -10.09
N MET A 115 -6.23 4.16 -9.34
CA MET A 115 -6.64 2.76 -9.15
C MET A 115 -8.02 2.64 -8.49
N CYS A 116 -8.33 3.50 -7.52
CA CYS A 116 -9.65 3.50 -6.87
C CYS A 116 -10.78 3.91 -7.81
N SER A 117 -10.50 4.67 -8.87
CA SER A 117 -11.49 5.17 -9.83
C SER A 117 -11.71 4.27 -11.04
N ILE A 118 -10.97 3.15 -11.17
CA ILE A 118 -11.08 2.26 -12.33
C ILE A 118 -11.44 0.81 -11.97
N GLY A 119 -11.90 0.08 -12.98
CA GLY A 119 -12.14 -1.35 -12.88
C GLY A 119 -10.84 -2.14 -12.67
N PRO A 120 -10.85 -3.24 -11.89
CA PRO A 120 -12.03 -3.81 -11.21
C PRO A 120 -12.32 -3.22 -9.83
N TRP A 121 -11.51 -2.28 -9.32
CA TRP A 121 -11.48 -1.91 -7.90
C TRP A 121 -12.55 -0.93 -7.46
N TRP A 122 -13.03 -0.06 -8.34
CA TRP A 122 -14.12 0.89 -8.06
C TRP A 122 -15.45 0.26 -7.57
N ARG A 123 -15.68 -1.03 -7.85
CA ARG A 123 -16.87 -1.79 -7.43
C ARG A 123 -16.67 -2.50 -6.09
N LEU A 124 -15.45 -2.54 -5.58
CA LEU A 124 -15.14 -3.18 -4.31
C LEU A 124 -15.41 -2.19 -3.17
N PRO A 125 -15.85 -2.66 -1.99
CA PRO A 125 -16.08 -1.81 -0.83
C PRO A 125 -14.75 -1.42 -0.14
N LEU A 126 -13.80 -0.91 -0.91
CA LEU A 126 -12.47 -0.57 -0.41
C LEU A 126 -12.54 0.64 0.53
N ARG A 127 -11.74 0.58 1.58
CA ARG A 127 -11.53 1.68 2.53
C ARG A 127 -10.06 1.99 2.61
N ILE A 128 -9.72 3.27 2.66
CA ILE A 128 -8.36 3.76 2.86
C ILE A 128 -8.29 4.34 4.26
N ASN A 129 -7.55 3.69 5.15
CA ASN A 129 -7.26 4.23 6.47
C ASN A 129 -5.93 4.98 6.40
N ILE A 130 -5.94 6.28 6.72
CA ILE A 130 -4.73 7.08 6.93
C ILE A 130 -4.33 6.93 8.40
N LEU A 131 -3.11 6.48 8.65
CA LEU A 131 -2.66 6.08 10.00
C LEU A 131 -1.64 7.05 10.61
N SER A 132 -0.91 7.81 9.78
CA SER A 132 0.07 8.79 10.22
C SER A 132 -0.52 10.20 10.14
N THR A 133 -0.62 10.89 11.27
CA THR A 133 -1.14 12.27 11.38
C THR A 133 -0.09 13.34 11.12
N GLU A 134 1.20 12.98 11.09
CA GLU A 134 2.30 13.93 10.82
C GLU A 134 2.34 14.41 9.37
N ASN A 135 1.58 13.77 8.48
CA ASN A 135 1.47 14.19 7.10
C ASN A 135 -0.01 14.33 6.72
N SER A 136 -0.55 15.55 6.78
CA SER A 136 -1.89 15.86 6.28
C SER A 136 -1.89 15.80 4.75
N PHE A 137 -2.50 14.76 4.18
CA PHE A 137 -2.58 14.57 2.73
C PHE A 137 -3.96 14.92 2.20
N LYS A 138 -4.03 15.70 1.11
CA LYS A 138 -5.28 15.96 0.39
C LYS A 138 -5.56 14.79 -0.56
N ILE A 139 -6.50 13.93 -0.20
CA ILE A 139 -7.13 13.01 -1.15
C ILE A 139 -8.22 13.80 -1.86
N ARG A 140 -8.17 13.90 -3.19
CA ARG A 140 -9.34 14.32 -3.98
C ARG A 140 -10.16 13.07 -4.24
N VAL A 141 -11.25 12.92 -3.50
CA VAL A 141 -12.31 11.96 -3.80
C VAL A 141 -13.07 12.42 -5.04
#